data_AF-A0A7X3P682-F1
#
_entry.id   AF-A0A7X3P682-F1
#
_cell.length_a   1.000
_cell.length_b   1.000
_cell.length_c   1.000
_cell.angle_alpha   90.00
_cell.angle_beta   90.00
_cell.angle_gamma   90.00
#
_symmetry.space_group_name_H-M   'P 1'
#
loop_
_entity.id
_entity.type
_entity.pdbx_description
1 polymer ?
#
loop_
_entity_poly.entity_id
_entity_poly.type
_entity_poly.pdbx_seq_one_letter_code
_entity_poly.pdbx_strand_id
1 'polypeptide(L)'
;MNIIPIPVKRANSADQPRYEVLANHHIFFALKKAQCPLARCLSLNRPEEQPEIWQAELQVEPAKLNVASINQEELHEAFAYLAKREKGLAKLLSHGELIQALANHPSRPYWSSWDPIKALAKSHKVTITKKHTNRLDTYFSFAPQSLPRLCINTVSAEELSRHLHILPLEIGVVDQLSHQLSGSPSRPYWRDFKDVSKALRDETQFIMLKATQTILAQGFHFTPAPPPVPNTVPFLLRQMTVRALRQEADERGLVHKGMKEKADLVRLLSSG
;
A
#
# COMPACT_ATOMS: atom_id res chain seq x y z
N MET A 1 -16.08 12.33 44.64
CA MET A 1 -15.10 13.35 44.18
C MET A 1 -14.21 12.71 43.13
N ASN A 2 -14.27 13.17 41.88
CA ASN A 2 -13.33 12.76 40.85
C ASN A 2 -12.02 13.51 41.08
N ILE A 3 -10.98 12.80 41.53
CA ILE A 3 -9.65 13.35 41.71
C ILE A 3 -8.88 13.08 40.43
N ILE A 4 -8.34 14.12 39.79
CA ILE A 4 -7.43 13.97 38.65
C ILE A 4 -6.02 13.78 39.23
N PRO A 5 -5.43 12.57 39.16
CA PRO A 5 -4.09 12.32 39.69
C PRO A 5 -3.03 13.04 38.86
N ILE A 6 -1.90 13.42 39.50
CA ILE A 6 -0.75 14.02 38.82
C ILE A 6 0.18 12.89 38.34
N PRO A 7 0.41 12.73 37.03
CA PRO A 7 1.31 11.70 36.53
C PRO A 7 2.77 12.07 36.79
N VAL A 8 3.54 11.12 37.30
CA VAL A 8 4.93 11.31 37.68
C VAL A 8 5.81 10.14 37.25
N LYS A 9 7.10 10.40 37.03
CA LYS A 9 8.15 9.35 36.96
C LYS A 9 9.08 9.45 38.15
N ARG A 10 9.61 8.31 38.59
CA ARG A 10 10.65 8.29 39.62
C ARG A 10 11.95 8.81 39.02
N ALA A 11 12.54 9.83 39.64
CA ALA A 11 13.87 10.31 39.29
C ALA A 11 14.91 9.39 39.94
N ASN A 12 15.93 9.01 39.18
CA ASN A 12 17.05 8.21 39.68
C ASN A 12 17.92 9.10 40.59
N SER A 13 17.66 9.06 41.90
CA SER A 13 18.47 9.71 42.92
C SER A 13 18.77 8.71 44.04
N ALA A 14 20.05 8.63 44.42
CA ALA A 14 20.56 7.63 45.36
C ALA A 14 20.05 7.82 46.79
N ASP A 15 19.70 9.05 47.19
CA ASP A 15 19.49 9.37 48.60
C ASP A 15 18.03 9.56 49.01
N GLN A 16 17.12 9.88 48.08
CA GLN A 16 15.67 9.99 48.36
C GLN A 16 14.82 9.72 47.10
N PRO A 17 13.62 9.11 47.22
CA PRO A 17 12.70 8.95 46.10
C PRO A 17 12.18 10.33 45.65
N ARG A 18 12.78 10.86 44.60
CA ARG A 18 12.31 12.06 43.91
C ARG A 18 11.40 11.68 42.75
N TYR A 19 10.44 12.53 42.45
CA TYR A 19 9.49 12.34 41.36
C TYR A 19 9.50 13.57 40.44
N GLU A 20 9.48 13.32 39.14
CA GLU A 20 9.34 14.34 38.11
C GLU A 20 7.90 14.33 37.59
N VAL A 21 7.28 15.51 37.50
CA VAL A 21 5.92 15.66 36.99
C VAL A 21 5.94 15.54 35.47
N LEU A 22 5.12 14.64 34.93
CA LEU A 22 5.05 14.37 33.51
C LEU A 22 3.91 15.11 32.81
N ALA A 23 2.78 15.29 33.51
CA ALA A 23 1.59 15.94 32.98
C ALA A 23 0.85 16.69 34.10
N ASN A 24 -0.18 17.47 33.72
CA ASN A 24 -1.02 18.19 34.68
C ASN A 24 -0.25 19.16 35.61
N HIS A 25 0.80 19.80 35.09
CA HIS A 25 1.63 20.78 35.80
C HIS A 25 0.81 21.87 36.50
N HIS A 26 -0.31 22.30 35.91
CA HIS A 26 -1.21 23.29 36.49
C HIS A 26 -1.83 22.83 37.83
N ILE A 27 -2.17 21.54 37.97
CA ILE A 27 -2.69 20.97 39.23
C ILE A 27 -1.56 20.96 40.27
N PHE A 28 -0.36 20.53 39.88
CA PHE A 28 0.81 20.53 40.76
C PHE A 28 1.10 21.94 41.31
N PHE A 29 1.14 22.95 40.43
CA PHE A 29 1.38 24.33 40.85
C PHE A 29 0.24 24.89 41.73
N ALA A 30 -1.01 24.52 41.47
CA ALA A 30 -2.14 24.88 42.31
C ALA A 30 -2.02 24.29 43.73
N LEU A 31 -1.71 22.99 43.86
CA LEU A 31 -1.49 22.32 45.14
C LEU A 31 -0.30 22.92 45.90
N LYS A 32 0.80 23.23 45.20
CA LYS A 32 1.96 23.89 45.77
C LYS A 32 1.61 25.28 46.31
N LYS A 33 0.84 26.07 45.55
CA LYS A 33 0.37 27.40 45.98
C LYS A 33 -0.58 27.32 47.18
N ALA A 34 -1.41 26.28 47.23
CA ALA A 34 -2.30 26.00 48.36
C ALA A 34 -1.60 25.37 49.57
N GLN A 35 -0.27 25.17 49.52
CA GLN A 35 0.53 24.55 50.58
C GLN A 35 0.00 23.16 51.00
N CYS A 36 -0.57 22.41 50.05
CA CYS A 36 -1.03 21.05 50.33
C CYS A 36 0.19 20.15 50.57
N PRO A 37 0.30 19.48 51.75
CA PRO A 37 1.48 18.68 52.10
C PRO A 37 1.55 17.35 51.32
N LEU A 38 0.43 16.88 50.77
CA LEU A 38 0.31 15.63 50.04
C LEU A 38 -0.49 15.84 48.75
N ALA A 39 -0.05 15.16 47.69
CA ALA A 39 -0.74 15.10 46.41
C ALA A 39 -0.93 13.63 46.01
N ARG A 40 -2.08 13.30 45.43
CA ARG A 40 -2.29 11.98 44.81
C ARG A 40 -1.66 11.97 43.42
N CYS A 41 -0.73 11.06 43.21
CA CYS A 41 0.02 10.94 41.97
C CYS A 41 -0.17 9.56 41.33
N LEU A 42 -0.11 9.50 40.01
CA LEU A 42 -0.01 8.27 39.24
C LEU A 42 1.47 8.07 38.88
N SER A 43 2.14 7.11 39.52
CA SER A 43 3.54 6.80 39.21
C SER A 43 3.62 5.88 38.00
N LEU A 44 4.21 6.34 36.91
CA LEU A 44 4.45 5.52 35.72
C LEU A 44 5.78 4.78 35.86
N ASN A 45 5.76 3.47 35.65
CA ASN A 45 6.96 2.66 35.57
C ASN A 45 7.52 2.73 34.16
N ARG A 46 8.76 3.20 34.03
CA ARG A 46 9.51 3.31 32.75
C ARG A 46 8.76 4.05 31.62
N PRO A 47 8.30 5.29 31.84
CA PRO A 47 7.61 6.08 30.81
C PRO A 47 8.47 6.40 29.58
N GLU A 48 9.78 6.17 29.65
CA GLU A 48 10.72 6.30 28.54
C GLU A 48 10.63 5.14 27.52
N GLU A 49 10.15 3.95 27.93
CA GLU A 49 10.07 2.78 27.04
C GLU A 49 8.91 2.89 26.03
N GLN A 50 7.82 3.56 26.42
CA GLN A 50 6.62 3.75 25.61
C GLN A 50 6.01 5.16 25.84
N PRO A 51 6.71 6.24 25.46
CA PRO A 51 6.28 7.60 25.76
C PRO A 51 4.94 7.95 25.12
N GLU A 52 4.67 7.42 23.94
CA GLU A 52 3.47 7.68 23.15
C GLU A 52 2.19 7.22 23.85
N ILE A 53 2.24 6.11 24.60
CA ILE A 53 1.06 5.50 25.24
C ILE A 53 0.58 6.33 26.42
N TRP A 54 1.47 6.67 27.36
CA TRP A 54 1.06 7.47 28.51
C TRP A 54 0.76 8.91 28.15
N GLN A 55 1.46 9.48 27.15
CA GLN A 55 1.16 10.82 26.66
C GLN A 55 -0.24 10.88 26.03
N ALA A 56 -0.63 9.84 25.28
CA ALA A 56 -1.97 9.67 24.75
C ALA A 56 -3.03 9.55 25.85
N GLU A 57 -2.85 8.64 26.82
CA GLU A 57 -3.79 8.42 27.93
C GLU A 57 -3.98 9.66 28.80
N LEU A 58 -2.90 10.42 29.00
CA LEU A 58 -2.89 11.63 29.81
C LEU A 58 -3.19 12.90 29.00
N GLN A 59 -3.52 12.74 27.71
CA GLN A 59 -3.84 13.81 26.77
C GLN A 59 -2.74 14.89 26.68
N VAL A 60 -1.48 14.50 26.91
CA VAL A 60 -0.29 15.35 26.75
C VAL A 60 0.02 15.53 25.27
N GLU A 61 -0.07 14.45 24.50
CA GLU A 61 -0.11 14.46 23.04
C GLU A 61 -1.34 13.65 22.57
N PRO A 62 -2.03 14.06 21.50
CA PRO A 62 -3.16 13.29 20.98
C PRO A 62 -2.68 11.95 20.43
N ALA A 63 -3.31 10.85 20.87
CA ALA A 63 -3.10 9.54 20.27
C ALA A 63 -3.34 9.63 18.75
N LYS A 64 -2.36 9.20 17.95
CA LYS A 64 -2.51 9.18 16.50
C LYS A 64 -3.29 7.96 16.07
N LEU A 65 -4.31 8.18 15.26
CA LEU A 65 -5.11 7.11 14.68
C LEU A 65 -4.44 6.60 13.40
N ASN A 66 -4.33 5.28 13.25
CA ASN A 66 -3.78 4.70 12.02
C ASN A 66 -4.84 4.74 10.91
N VAL A 67 -4.63 5.59 9.90
CA VAL A 67 -5.58 5.77 8.77
C VAL A 67 -5.77 4.49 7.98
N ALA A 68 -4.73 3.65 7.92
CA ALA A 68 -4.76 2.40 7.18
C ALA A 68 -5.63 1.31 7.85
N SER A 69 -5.76 1.33 9.18
CA SER A 69 -6.43 0.27 9.94
C SER A 69 -7.67 0.69 10.73
N ILE A 70 -7.87 1.99 10.99
CA ILE A 70 -9.04 2.53 11.69
C ILE A 70 -10.33 2.04 11.01
N ASN A 71 -11.36 1.68 11.76
CA ASN A 71 -12.60 1.24 11.13
C ASN A 71 -13.37 2.44 10.51
N GLN A 72 -14.42 2.15 9.74
CA GLN A 72 -15.16 3.20 9.04
C GLN A 72 -15.84 4.16 10.03
N GLU A 73 -16.53 3.65 11.04
CA GLU A 73 -17.27 4.48 12.01
C GLU A 73 -16.32 5.43 12.76
N GLU A 74 -15.23 4.91 13.30
CA GLU A 74 -14.18 5.68 14.00
C GLU A 74 -13.55 6.74 13.08
N LEU A 75 -13.31 6.41 11.81
CA LEU A 75 -12.75 7.36 10.84
C LEU A 75 -13.72 8.51 10.56
N HIS A 76 -15.01 8.21 10.39
CA HIS A 76 -16.05 9.22 10.21
C HIS A 76 -16.18 10.11 11.45
N GLU A 77 -16.17 9.53 12.65
CA GLU A 77 -16.20 10.27 13.91
C GLU A 77 -14.98 11.17 14.08
N ALA A 78 -13.78 10.65 13.81
CA ALA A 78 -12.53 11.41 13.88
C ALA A 78 -12.56 12.60 12.90
N PHE A 79 -13.00 12.39 11.66
CA PHE A 79 -13.11 13.47 10.69
C PHE A 79 -14.20 14.49 11.06
N ALA A 80 -15.36 14.05 11.57
CA ALA A 80 -16.40 14.95 12.05
C ALA A 80 -15.94 15.80 13.25
N TYR A 81 -15.16 15.21 14.16
CA TYR A 81 -14.53 15.91 15.27
C TYR A 81 -13.54 16.97 14.77
N LEU A 82 -12.65 16.59 13.87
CA LEU A 82 -11.63 17.50 13.32
C LEU A 82 -12.25 18.61 12.46
N ALA A 83 -13.33 18.35 11.72
CA ALA A 83 -14.03 19.37 10.95
C ALA A 83 -14.55 20.52 11.85
N LYS A 84 -14.98 20.20 13.08
CA LYS A 84 -15.46 21.20 14.05
C LYS A 84 -14.32 21.97 14.72
N ARG A 85 -13.19 21.31 15.00
CA ARG A 85 -12.07 21.89 15.77
C ARG A 85 -11.05 22.62 14.89
N GLU A 86 -10.79 22.10 13.70
CA GLU A 86 -9.75 22.59 12.79
C GLU A 86 -10.36 23.32 11.60
N LYS A 87 -10.51 24.65 11.70
CA LYS A 87 -11.04 25.49 10.61
C LYS A 87 -10.32 25.30 9.27
N GLY A 88 -9.02 24.97 9.30
CA GLY A 88 -8.23 24.71 8.10
C GLY A 88 -8.46 23.34 7.45
N LEU A 89 -9.13 22.41 8.14
CA LEU A 89 -9.49 21.09 7.63
C LEU A 89 -11.01 20.97 7.36
N ALA A 90 -11.83 21.85 7.92
CA ALA A 90 -13.29 21.82 7.81
C ALA A 90 -13.78 21.62 6.37
N LYS A 91 -13.29 22.38 5.39
CA LYS A 91 -13.73 22.23 3.99
C LYS A 91 -13.41 20.86 3.39
N LEU A 92 -12.27 20.28 3.76
CA LEU A 92 -11.83 18.95 3.30
C LEU A 92 -12.66 17.85 3.97
N LEU A 93 -12.81 17.94 5.30
CA LEU A 93 -13.45 16.92 6.14
C LEU A 93 -14.98 17.03 6.18
N SER A 94 -15.57 18.06 5.59
CA SER A 94 -17.02 18.14 5.38
C SER A 94 -17.47 17.52 4.05
N HIS A 95 -16.54 17.03 3.22
CA HIS A 95 -16.87 16.42 1.93
C HIS A 95 -17.27 14.95 2.11
N GLY A 96 -18.54 14.69 2.42
CA GLY A 96 -19.05 13.36 2.76
C GLY A 96 -18.71 12.26 1.75
N GLU A 97 -18.85 12.54 0.44
CA GLU A 97 -18.51 11.57 -0.62
C GLU A 97 -17.03 11.18 -0.60
N LEU A 98 -16.12 12.13 -0.35
CA LEU A 98 -14.69 11.87 -0.29
C LEU A 98 -14.35 11.02 0.93
N ILE A 99 -14.98 11.30 2.08
CA ILE A 99 -14.79 10.50 3.29
C ILE A 99 -15.29 9.08 3.07
N GLN A 100 -16.47 8.93 2.48
CA GLN A 100 -17.04 7.63 2.20
C GLN A 100 -16.17 6.83 1.22
N ALA A 101 -15.67 7.48 0.16
CA ALA A 101 -14.75 6.88 -0.79
C ALA A 101 -13.42 6.50 -0.14
N LEU A 102 -12.92 7.32 0.80
CA LEU A 102 -11.69 7.06 1.54
C LEU A 102 -11.86 5.85 2.45
N ALA A 103 -12.95 5.80 3.22
CA ALA A 103 -13.22 4.72 4.15
C ALA A 103 -13.36 3.35 3.45
N ASN A 104 -14.00 3.35 2.28
CA ASN A 104 -14.26 2.14 1.49
C ASN A 104 -13.14 1.79 0.51
N HIS A 105 -12.03 2.55 0.48
CA HIS A 105 -11.01 2.32 -0.53
C HIS A 105 -10.30 0.97 -0.32
N PRO A 106 -10.28 0.07 -1.32
CA PRO A 106 -9.74 -1.28 -1.14
C PRO A 106 -8.23 -1.28 -0.83
N SER A 107 -7.50 -0.27 -1.29
CA SER A 107 -6.06 -0.13 -0.99
C SER A 107 -5.72 0.52 0.35
N ARG A 108 -6.72 0.99 1.12
CA ARG A 108 -6.49 1.72 2.38
C ARG A 108 -5.59 0.98 3.38
N PRO A 109 -5.72 -0.34 3.57
CA PRO A 109 -4.85 -1.09 4.48
C PRO A 109 -3.36 -1.00 4.13
N TYR A 110 -3.02 -0.64 2.89
CA TYR A 110 -1.65 -0.64 2.37
C TYR A 110 -1.08 0.78 2.19
N TRP A 111 -1.81 1.81 2.61
CA TRP A 111 -1.35 3.20 2.48
C TRP A 111 -0.21 3.51 3.44
N SER A 112 0.90 3.97 2.88
CA SER A 112 2.10 4.39 3.60
C SER A 112 2.28 5.91 3.66
N SER A 113 1.44 6.67 2.95
CA SER A 113 1.51 8.14 2.89
C SER A 113 0.16 8.75 2.57
N TRP A 114 0.09 10.09 2.57
CA TRP A 114 -1.07 10.85 2.10
C TRP A 114 -1.29 10.83 0.59
N ASP A 115 -0.38 10.28 -0.21
CA ASP A 115 -0.45 10.40 -1.68
C ASP A 115 -1.67 9.71 -2.30
N PRO A 116 -2.06 8.48 -1.89
CA PRO A 116 -3.32 7.87 -2.32
C PRO A 116 -4.53 8.73 -1.98
N ILE A 117 -4.52 9.36 -0.81
CA ILE A 117 -5.60 10.23 -0.34
C ILE A 117 -5.66 11.52 -1.16
N LYS A 118 -4.51 12.11 -1.52
CA LYS A 118 -4.45 13.27 -2.44
C LYS A 118 -4.97 12.90 -3.83
N ALA A 119 -4.64 11.71 -4.33
CA ALA A 119 -5.11 11.25 -5.63
C ALA A 119 -6.64 11.08 -5.64
N LEU A 120 -7.19 10.47 -4.58
CA LEU A 120 -8.63 10.31 -4.39
C LEU A 120 -9.35 11.66 -4.19
N ALA A 121 -8.74 12.58 -3.43
CA ALA A 121 -9.30 13.93 -3.27
C ALA A 121 -9.37 14.67 -4.61
N LYS A 122 -8.35 14.53 -5.46
CA LYS A 122 -8.32 15.12 -6.80
C LYS A 122 -9.46 14.60 -7.68
N SER A 123 -9.80 13.31 -7.63
CA SER A 123 -10.94 12.76 -8.39
C SER A 123 -12.29 13.33 -7.93
N HIS A 124 -12.38 13.74 -6.66
CA HIS A 124 -13.54 14.43 -6.07
C HIS A 124 -13.45 15.97 -6.17
N LYS A 125 -12.54 16.51 -6.98
CA LYS A 125 -12.33 17.96 -7.15
C LYS A 125 -11.95 18.69 -5.84
N VAL A 126 -11.32 17.98 -4.91
CA VAL A 126 -10.82 18.51 -3.64
C VAL A 126 -9.29 18.57 -3.64
N THR A 127 -8.73 19.73 -3.29
CA THR A 127 -7.28 19.93 -3.24
C THR A 127 -6.74 19.74 -1.82
N ILE A 128 -5.90 18.73 -1.63
CA ILE A 128 -5.14 18.53 -0.39
C ILE A 128 -3.75 19.17 -0.55
N THR A 129 -3.44 20.15 0.29
CA THR A 129 -2.18 20.88 0.30
C THR A 129 -1.23 20.31 1.35
N LYS A 130 0.06 20.67 1.29
CA LYS A 130 1.04 20.33 2.35
C LYS A 130 0.61 20.85 3.74
N LYS A 131 -0.08 21.99 3.79
CA LYS A 131 -0.62 22.53 5.05
C LYS A 131 -1.73 21.63 5.62
N HIS A 132 -2.53 20.99 4.77
CA HIS A 132 -3.55 20.04 5.22
C HIS A 132 -2.88 18.77 5.76
N THR A 133 -1.93 18.18 5.02
CA THR A 133 -1.24 16.96 5.47
C THR A 133 -0.49 17.18 6.78
N ASN A 134 0.25 18.29 6.92
CA ASN A 134 0.95 18.60 8.16
C ASN A 134 0.03 18.72 9.38
N ARG A 135 -1.23 19.16 9.18
CA ARG A 135 -2.23 19.20 10.26
C ARG A 135 -2.78 17.82 10.56
N LEU A 136 -3.03 17.02 9.52
CA LEU A 136 -3.52 15.66 9.69
C LEU A 136 -2.48 14.76 10.35
N ASP A 137 -1.18 14.98 10.10
CA ASP A 137 -0.07 14.26 10.74
C ASP A 137 -0.04 14.42 12.27
N THR A 138 -0.69 15.45 12.82
CA THR A 138 -0.86 15.63 14.26
C THR A 138 -1.84 14.61 14.86
N TYR A 139 -2.78 14.11 14.06
CA TYR A 139 -3.89 13.25 14.50
C TYR A 139 -3.82 11.83 13.94
N PHE A 140 -3.05 11.63 12.88
CA PHE A 140 -3.04 10.41 12.11
C PHE A 140 -1.63 9.88 11.88
N SER A 141 -1.52 8.57 11.78
CA SER A 141 -0.30 7.83 11.42
C SER A 141 -0.59 6.84 10.30
N PHE A 142 0.47 6.33 9.67
CA PHE A 142 0.40 5.24 8.70
C PHE A 142 1.21 4.06 9.23
N ALA A 143 0.51 2.98 9.57
CA ALA A 143 1.11 1.67 9.79
C ALA A 143 0.44 0.68 8.83
N PRO A 144 0.89 0.65 7.56
CA PRO A 144 0.29 -0.19 6.52
C PRO A 144 0.53 -1.67 6.78
N GLN A 145 -0.39 -2.50 6.31
CA GLN A 145 -0.20 -3.93 6.17
C GLN A 145 0.76 -4.22 5.02
N SER A 146 1.43 -5.38 5.07
CA SER A 146 2.25 -5.86 3.97
C SER A 146 1.37 -6.16 2.75
N LEU A 147 1.73 -5.63 1.59
CA LEU A 147 1.04 -5.93 0.34
C LEU A 147 1.16 -7.43 0.01
N PRO A 148 0.06 -8.14 -0.28
CA PRO A 148 0.14 -9.53 -0.66
C PRO A 148 0.89 -9.69 -1.99
N ARG A 149 1.71 -10.73 -2.12
CA ARG A 149 2.45 -11.01 -3.35
C ARG A 149 1.80 -12.17 -4.11
N LEU A 150 1.22 -11.87 -5.26
CA LEU A 150 0.51 -12.86 -6.07
C LEU A 150 1.38 -13.41 -7.20
N CYS A 151 1.19 -14.68 -7.54
CA CYS A 151 1.87 -15.27 -8.68
C CYS A 151 1.18 -14.79 -9.96
N ILE A 152 1.85 -13.95 -10.75
CA ILE A 152 1.23 -13.40 -11.95
C ILE A 152 0.92 -14.48 -12.99
N ASN A 153 1.64 -15.61 -12.99
CA ASN A 153 1.41 -16.70 -13.96
C ASN A 153 0.12 -17.48 -13.69
N THR A 154 -0.34 -17.54 -12.43
CA THR A 154 -1.43 -18.45 -12.02
C THR A 154 -2.62 -17.77 -11.37
N VAL A 155 -2.52 -16.50 -10.94
CA VAL A 155 -3.63 -15.79 -10.29
C VAL A 155 -4.86 -15.66 -11.23
N SER A 156 -6.08 -15.83 -10.72
CA SER A 156 -7.30 -15.70 -11.54
C SER A 156 -7.46 -14.29 -12.11
N ALA A 157 -8.29 -14.12 -13.12
CA ALA A 157 -8.55 -12.79 -13.71
C ALA A 157 -9.22 -11.85 -12.68
N GLU A 158 -10.15 -12.37 -11.89
CA GLU A 158 -10.87 -11.63 -10.85
C GLU A 158 -9.92 -11.18 -9.74
N GLU A 159 -9.05 -12.09 -9.30
CA GLU A 159 -8.07 -11.79 -8.25
C GLU A 159 -6.94 -10.88 -8.74
N LEU A 160 -6.50 -11.05 -10.00
CA LEU A 160 -5.59 -10.12 -10.64
C LEU A 160 -6.17 -8.70 -10.67
N SER A 161 -7.43 -8.57 -11.11
CA SER A 161 -8.13 -7.30 -11.18
C SER A 161 -8.23 -6.65 -9.81
N ARG A 162 -8.70 -7.39 -8.79
CA ARG A 162 -8.78 -6.91 -7.40
C ARG A 162 -7.42 -6.44 -6.89
N HIS A 163 -6.35 -7.19 -7.17
CA HIS A 163 -5.01 -6.85 -6.69
C HIS A 163 -4.43 -5.62 -7.39
N LEU A 164 -4.69 -5.44 -8.68
CA LEU A 164 -4.27 -4.24 -9.41
C LEU A 164 -4.93 -2.97 -8.88
N HIS A 165 -6.19 -3.06 -8.42
CA HIS A 165 -6.90 -1.94 -7.77
C HIS A 165 -6.32 -1.57 -6.39
N ILE A 166 -5.52 -2.45 -5.79
CA ILE A 166 -4.81 -2.16 -4.55
C ILE A 166 -3.55 -1.33 -4.82
N LEU A 167 -2.93 -1.52 -5.98
CA LEU A 167 -1.70 -0.83 -6.35
C LEU A 167 -1.94 0.65 -6.66
N PRO A 168 -0.94 1.53 -6.44
CA PRO A 168 -1.02 2.96 -6.73
C PRO A 168 -0.92 3.24 -8.25
N LEU A 169 -1.85 2.67 -9.02
CA LEU A 169 -1.98 2.83 -10.47
C LEU A 169 -3.18 3.74 -10.79
N GLU A 170 -3.15 4.41 -11.93
CA GLU A 170 -4.29 5.20 -12.41
C GLU A 170 -5.45 4.29 -12.79
N ILE A 171 -6.69 4.66 -12.44
CA ILE A 171 -7.89 3.80 -12.62
C ILE A 171 -8.01 3.30 -14.08
N GLY A 172 -7.88 4.18 -15.07
CA GLY A 172 -7.96 3.78 -16.48
C GLY A 172 -6.83 2.84 -16.92
N VAL A 173 -5.66 2.91 -16.27
CA VAL A 173 -4.52 2.03 -16.52
C VAL A 173 -4.76 0.66 -15.86
N VAL A 174 -5.41 0.60 -14.70
CA VAL A 174 -5.73 -0.64 -13.99
C VAL A 174 -6.63 -1.54 -14.83
N ASP A 175 -7.74 -1.00 -15.36
CA ASP A 175 -8.69 -1.79 -16.14
C ASP A 175 -8.06 -2.33 -17.42
N GLN A 176 -7.31 -1.47 -18.11
CA GLN A 176 -6.57 -1.88 -19.30
C GLN A 176 -5.56 -2.97 -18.97
N LEU A 177 -4.71 -2.77 -17.96
CA LEU A 177 -3.72 -3.78 -17.54
C LEU A 177 -4.37 -5.09 -17.13
N SER A 178 -5.46 -5.04 -16.36
CA SER A 178 -6.19 -6.21 -15.90
C SER A 178 -6.67 -7.06 -17.08
N HIS A 179 -7.26 -6.41 -18.08
CA HIS A 179 -7.70 -7.06 -19.30
C HIS A 179 -6.53 -7.63 -20.11
N GLN A 180 -5.49 -6.83 -20.36
CA GLN A 180 -4.34 -7.23 -21.16
C GLN A 180 -3.55 -8.38 -20.54
N LEU A 181 -3.33 -8.33 -19.23
CA LEU A 181 -2.63 -9.39 -18.50
C LEU A 181 -3.47 -10.67 -18.48
N SER A 182 -4.75 -10.58 -18.12
CA SER A 182 -5.63 -11.76 -18.03
C SER A 182 -5.83 -12.44 -19.38
N GLY A 183 -5.91 -11.66 -20.46
CA GLY A 183 -6.14 -12.16 -21.81
C GLY A 183 -4.91 -12.71 -22.53
N SER A 184 -3.70 -12.56 -21.97
CA SER A 184 -2.49 -13.01 -22.65
C SER A 184 -2.35 -14.54 -22.60
N PRO A 185 -2.30 -15.24 -23.75
CA PRO A 185 -2.07 -16.68 -23.77
C PRO A 185 -0.65 -17.06 -23.30
N SER A 186 0.29 -16.11 -23.31
CA SER A 186 1.68 -16.34 -22.92
C SER A 186 1.92 -16.18 -21.43
N ARG A 187 0.91 -15.69 -20.69
CA ARG A 187 0.97 -15.41 -19.25
C ARG A 187 1.52 -16.56 -18.40
N PRO A 188 1.17 -17.83 -18.61
CA PRO A 188 1.71 -18.93 -17.82
C PRO A 188 3.24 -19.04 -17.90
N TYR A 189 3.87 -18.51 -18.94
CA TYR A 189 5.28 -18.74 -19.25
C TYR A 189 6.20 -17.55 -18.99
N TRP A 190 5.67 -16.42 -18.51
CA TRP A 190 6.48 -15.24 -18.19
C TRP A 190 7.42 -15.50 -17.03
N ARG A 191 8.70 -15.12 -17.17
CA ARG A 191 9.72 -15.27 -16.12
C ARG A 191 10.02 -13.99 -15.38
N ASP A 192 9.79 -12.86 -16.03
CA ASP A 192 10.04 -11.53 -15.49
C ASP A 192 9.14 -10.47 -16.18
N PHE A 193 9.23 -9.21 -15.75
CA PHE A 193 8.48 -8.12 -16.38
C PHE A 193 8.94 -7.75 -17.80
N LYS A 194 10.12 -8.20 -18.24
CA LYS A 194 10.54 -8.02 -19.64
C LYS A 194 9.73 -8.95 -20.53
N ASP A 195 9.54 -10.19 -20.10
CA ASP A 195 8.66 -11.17 -20.75
C ASP A 195 7.23 -10.63 -20.83
N VAL A 196 6.68 -10.10 -19.72
CA VAL A 196 5.35 -9.46 -19.72
C VAL A 196 5.27 -8.30 -20.71
N SER A 197 6.22 -7.36 -20.64
CA SER A 197 6.21 -6.16 -21.49
C SER A 197 6.35 -6.48 -22.97
N LYS A 198 7.12 -7.53 -23.30
CA LYS A 198 7.27 -8.02 -24.66
C LYS A 198 6.01 -8.72 -25.15
N ALA A 199 5.43 -9.60 -24.34
CA ALA A 199 4.20 -10.30 -24.68
C ALA A 199 3.05 -9.32 -24.93
N LEU A 200 2.81 -8.38 -24.00
CA LEU A 200 1.74 -7.38 -24.17
C LEU A 200 1.95 -6.49 -25.41
N ARG A 201 3.19 -6.11 -25.73
CA ARG A 201 3.50 -5.38 -26.96
C ARG A 201 3.20 -6.21 -28.20
N ASP A 202 3.67 -7.45 -28.22
CA ASP A 202 3.59 -8.32 -29.39
C ASP A 202 2.17 -8.86 -29.64
N GLU A 203 1.39 -9.06 -28.58
CA GLU A 203 0.06 -9.67 -28.64
C GLU A 203 -1.06 -8.63 -28.71
N THR A 204 -0.91 -7.51 -28.01
CA THR A 204 -2.01 -6.55 -27.82
C THR A 204 -1.62 -5.12 -28.11
N GLN A 205 -0.38 -4.89 -28.59
CA GLN A 205 0.20 -3.57 -28.86
C GLN A 205 0.27 -2.66 -27.62
N PHE A 206 0.03 -3.21 -26.44
CA PHE A 206 0.05 -2.45 -25.20
C PHE A 206 1.49 -2.17 -24.76
N ILE A 207 1.81 -0.90 -24.53
CA ILE A 207 3.13 -0.46 -24.07
C ILE A 207 3.09 -0.23 -22.56
N MET A 208 3.71 -1.12 -21.81
CA MET A 208 3.84 -0.98 -20.37
C MET A 208 4.96 -0.02 -19.99
N LEU A 209 4.62 1.07 -19.30
CA LEU A 209 5.58 2.05 -18.80
C LEU A 209 6.48 1.44 -17.70
N LYS A 210 7.72 1.93 -17.61
CA LYS A 210 8.68 1.47 -16.58
C LYS A 210 8.21 1.77 -15.14
N ALA A 211 7.50 2.88 -14.95
CA ALA A 211 6.88 3.23 -13.66
C ALA A 211 5.84 2.18 -13.24
N THR A 212 4.96 1.78 -14.17
CA THR A 212 3.98 0.71 -13.97
C THR A 212 4.65 -0.61 -13.62
N GLN A 213 5.72 -1.00 -14.33
CA GLN A 213 6.48 -2.22 -14.02
C GLN A 213 7.03 -2.20 -12.59
N THR A 214 7.56 -1.06 -12.15
CA THR A 214 8.13 -0.89 -10.80
C THR A 214 7.05 -1.09 -9.74
N ILE A 215 5.83 -0.59 -9.99
CA ILE A 215 4.69 -0.76 -9.09
C ILE A 215 4.23 -2.23 -9.08
N LEU A 216 4.09 -2.87 -10.25
CA LEU A 216 3.71 -4.28 -10.34
C LEU A 216 4.71 -5.20 -9.64
N ALA A 217 6.01 -4.88 -9.69
CA ALA A 217 7.05 -5.67 -9.03
C ALA A 217 6.91 -5.74 -7.51
N GLN A 218 6.20 -4.79 -6.89
CA GLN A 218 5.90 -4.82 -5.46
C GLN A 218 4.80 -5.83 -5.12
N GLY A 219 3.82 -6.00 -6.01
CA GLY A 219 2.64 -6.84 -5.78
C GLY A 219 2.67 -8.23 -6.39
N PHE A 220 3.63 -8.51 -7.28
CA PHE A 220 3.68 -9.76 -8.03
C PHE A 220 5.01 -10.50 -7.93
N HIS A 221 4.96 -11.80 -8.19
CA HIS A 221 6.10 -12.67 -8.43
C HIS A 221 5.80 -13.63 -9.59
N PHE A 222 6.84 -14.33 -10.06
CA PHE A 222 6.75 -15.23 -11.20
C PHE A 222 7.04 -16.68 -10.77
N THR A 223 6.21 -17.59 -11.24
CA THR A 223 6.40 -19.04 -11.19
C THR A 223 5.99 -19.59 -12.56
N PRO A 224 6.85 -19.47 -13.58
CA PRO A 224 6.53 -19.86 -14.94
C PRO A 224 6.26 -21.37 -15.04
N ALA A 225 5.25 -21.73 -15.81
CA ALA A 225 5.00 -23.12 -16.20
C ALA A 225 6.13 -23.62 -17.13
N PRO A 226 6.45 -24.92 -17.10
CA PRO A 226 7.37 -25.50 -18.09
C PRO A 226 6.77 -25.36 -19.50
N PRO A 227 7.62 -25.22 -20.55
CA PRO A 227 7.16 -25.28 -21.93
C PRO A 227 6.39 -26.58 -22.21
N PRO A 228 5.29 -26.54 -22.99
CA PRO A 228 4.64 -27.76 -23.42
C PRO A 228 5.54 -28.58 -24.36
N VAL A 229 5.30 -29.88 -24.42
CA VAL A 229 6.01 -30.81 -25.31
C VAL A 229 4.96 -31.54 -26.16
N PRO A 230 4.95 -31.35 -27.50
CA PRO A 230 5.78 -30.44 -28.28
C PRO A 230 5.49 -28.94 -27.98
N ASN A 231 6.50 -28.07 -28.12
CA ASN A 231 6.34 -26.64 -27.83
C ASN A 231 5.58 -25.90 -28.94
N THR A 232 4.27 -25.74 -28.81
CA THR A 232 3.44 -25.03 -29.79
C THR A 232 3.22 -23.55 -29.46
N VAL A 233 3.83 -23.03 -28.40
CA VAL A 233 3.54 -21.68 -27.89
C VAL A 233 4.36 -20.63 -28.64
N PRO A 234 3.73 -19.72 -29.42
CA PRO A 234 4.46 -18.76 -30.26
C PRO A 234 5.42 -17.88 -29.47
N PHE A 235 5.05 -17.46 -28.26
CA PHE A 235 5.88 -16.65 -27.39
C PHE A 235 7.19 -17.34 -27.01
N LEU A 236 7.13 -18.62 -26.62
CA LEU A 236 8.32 -19.41 -26.28
C LEU A 236 9.19 -19.66 -27.50
N LEU A 237 8.56 -20.04 -28.63
CA LEU A 237 9.25 -20.25 -29.90
C LEU A 237 9.99 -18.99 -30.38
N ARG A 238 9.39 -17.80 -30.21
CA ARG A 238 10.05 -16.51 -30.54
C ARG A 238 11.29 -16.23 -29.68
N GLN A 239 11.46 -16.88 -28.54
CA GLN A 239 12.65 -16.73 -27.70
C GLN A 239 13.78 -17.69 -28.10
N MET A 240 13.46 -18.77 -28.81
CA MET A 240 14.45 -19.76 -29.26
C MET A 240 15.33 -19.20 -30.38
N THR A 241 16.52 -19.77 -30.54
CA THR A 241 17.38 -19.47 -31.70
C THR A 241 16.85 -20.16 -32.95
N VAL A 242 17.22 -19.67 -34.15
CA VAL A 242 16.84 -20.32 -35.42
C VAL A 242 17.28 -21.79 -35.46
N ARG A 243 18.47 -22.10 -34.92
CA ARG A 243 18.97 -23.47 -34.81
C ARG A 243 18.06 -24.36 -33.96
N ALA A 244 17.66 -23.88 -32.78
CA ALA A 244 16.78 -24.63 -31.88
C ALA A 244 15.39 -24.85 -32.49
N LEU A 245 14.85 -23.86 -33.23
CA LEU A 245 13.58 -24.02 -33.95
C LEU A 245 13.68 -25.07 -35.07
N ARG A 246 14.79 -25.11 -35.80
CA ARG A 246 15.00 -26.14 -36.83
C ARG A 246 15.12 -27.54 -36.23
N GLN A 247 15.83 -27.67 -35.10
CA GLN A 247 15.91 -28.92 -34.36
C GLN A 247 14.53 -29.39 -33.91
N GLU A 248 13.72 -28.51 -33.31
CA GLU A 248 12.34 -28.83 -32.92
C GLU A 248 11.49 -29.26 -34.14
N ALA A 249 11.68 -28.62 -35.30
CA ALA A 249 11.00 -29.01 -36.54
C ALA A 249 11.44 -30.40 -37.02
N ASP A 250 12.74 -30.72 -36.97
CA ASP A 250 13.27 -32.04 -37.31
C ASP A 250 12.73 -33.13 -36.37
N GLU A 251 12.71 -32.87 -35.06
CA GLU A 251 12.17 -33.78 -34.04
C GLU A 251 10.68 -34.09 -34.26
N ARG A 252 9.93 -33.13 -34.82
CA ARG A 252 8.52 -33.30 -35.22
C ARG A 252 8.31 -33.79 -36.66
N GLY A 253 9.38 -34.01 -37.43
CA GLY A 253 9.29 -34.41 -38.84
C GLY A 253 8.72 -33.33 -39.79
N LEU A 254 8.82 -32.05 -39.42
CA LEU A 254 8.28 -30.93 -40.19
C LEU A 254 9.29 -30.42 -41.23
N VAL A 255 8.83 -30.24 -42.47
CA VAL A 255 9.67 -29.78 -43.59
C VAL A 255 9.95 -28.29 -43.47
N HIS A 256 11.20 -27.93 -43.20
CA HIS A 256 11.59 -26.54 -42.94
C HIS A 256 12.83 -26.05 -43.72
N LYS A 257 13.46 -26.89 -44.56
CA LYS A 257 14.74 -26.59 -45.25
C LYS A 257 14.70 -25.36 -46.18
N GLY A 258 13.51 -24.93 -46.61
CA GLY A 258 13.32 -23.70 -47.39
C GLY A 258 13.13 -22.43 -46.56
N MET A 259 12.96 -22.54 -45.24
CA MET A 259 12.64 -21.40 -44.37
C MET A 259 13.91 -20.71 -43.87
N LYS A 260 14.14 -19.49 -44.38
CA LYS A 260 15.26 -18.63 -43.97
C LYS A 260 14.91 -17.74 -42.79
N GLU A 261 13.65 -17.31 -42.69
CA GLU A 261 13.21 -16.39 -41.66
C GLU A 261 12.78 -17.10 -40.38
N LYS A 262 13.09 -16.50 -39.23
CA LYS A 262 12.67 -17.01 -37.92
C LYS A 262 11.13 -17.01 -37.78
N ALA A 263 10.48 -15.99 -38.35
CA ALA A 263 9.02 -15.87 -38.27
C ALA A 263 8.30 -17.04 -38.95
N ASP A 264 8.83 -17.52 -40.09
CA ASP A 264 8.28 -18.68 -40.80
C ASP A 264 8.41 -19.96 -39.98
N LEU A 265 9.56 -20.18 -39.35
CA LEU A 265 9.79 -21.32 -38.47
C LEU A 265 8.87 -21.30 -37.25
N VAL A 266 8.70 -20.13 -36.62
CA VAL A 266 7.76 -19.96 -35.50
C VAL A 266 6.34 -20.27 -35.94
N ARG A 267 5.91 -19.76 -37.11
CA ARG A 267 4.56 -20.02 -37.65
C ARG A 267 4.34 -21.51 -37.90
N LEU A 268 5.29 -22.19 -38.53
CA LEU A 268 5.25 -23.63 -38.79
C LEU A 268 5.07 -24.42 -37.48
N LEU A 269 5.90 -24.14 -36.47
CA LEU A 269 5.91 -24.84 -35.19
C LEU A 269 4.73 -24.50 -34.26
N SER A 270 4.07 -23.37 -34.52
CA SER A 270 2.86 -22.98 -33.78
C SER A 270 1.59 -23.62 -34.38
N SER A 271 1.65 -24.10 -35.63
CA SER A 271 0.50 -24.66 -36.36
C SER A 271 0.43 -26.18 -36.38
N GLY A 272 1.52 -26.87 -36.01
CA GLY A 272 1.62 -28.33 -35.99
C GLY A 272 1.86 -28.86 -34.58
#